data_AF-A0A3N9V9W2-F1
#
_entry.id   AF-A0A3N9V9W2-F1
#
_cell.length_a   1.000
_cell.length_b   1.000
_cell.length_c   1.000
_cell.angle_alpha   90.00
_cell.angle_beta   90.00
_cell.angle_gamma   90.00
#
_symmetry.space_group_name_H-M   'P 1'
#
loop_
_entity.id
_entity.type
_entity.pdbx_description
1 polymer ?
#
loop_
_entity_poly.entity_id
_entity_poly.type
_entity_poly.pdbx_seq_one_letter_code
_entity_poly.pdbx_strand_id
1 'polypeptide(L)'
;MSSFADELLILVMLINLVMLGTSRLIFSIRAVAVQGVILGILPGLIHPFSGHLAAITVGIILTKGIVIPYLISDAIRKAQIRREVEPFIGYVPTLLIGAVFTAISFAFADKLPLAPEHKDLLFVPASIATLLTGFLILTTR
;
A
#
# COMPACT_ATOMS: atom_id res chain seq x y z
N MET A 1 6.28 -14.30 -16.23
CA MET A 1 5.21 -13.55 -15.53
C MET A 1 4.65 -14.45 -14.45
N SER A 2 4.96 -14.22 -13.16
CA SER A 2 4.37 -15.02 -12.08
C SER A 2 2.98 -14.44 -11.78
N SER A 3 1.92 -15.07 -12.30
CA SER A 3 0.50 -14.72 -12.02
C SER A 3 0.26 -14.34 -10.56
N PHE A 4 0.93 -15.05 -9.66
CA PHE A 4 0.85 -14.83 -8.22
C PHE A 4 1.34 -13.44 -7.75
N ALA A 5 2.38 -12.87 -8.35
CA ALA A 5 2.85 -11.53 -7.99
C ALA A 5 1.83 -10.45 -8.39
N ASP A 6 1.20 -10.61 -9.57
CA ASP A 6 0.16 -9.71 -10.05
C ASP A 6 -1.09 -9.80 -9.17
N GLU A 7 -1.49 -11.01 -8.77
CA GLU A 7 -2.58 -11.22 -7.80
C GLU A 7 -2.31 -10.53 -6.45
N LEU A 8 -1.08 -10.63 -5.93
CA LEU A 8 -0.68 -9.93 -4.71
C LEU A 8 -0.71 -8.41 -4.87
N LEU A 9 -0.30 -7.87 -6.02
CA LEU A 9 -0.39 -6.44 -6.30
C LEU A 9 -1.84 -5.96 -6.43
N ILE A 10 -2.71 -6.74 -7.06
CA ILE A 10 -4.15 -6.46 -7.09
C ILE A 10 -4.71 -6.45 -5.67
N LEU A 11 -4.32 -7.41 -4.83
CA LEU A 11 -4.72 -7.44 -3.42
C LEU A 11 -4.24 -6.20 -2.66
N VAL A 12 -3.00 -5.75 -2.89
CA VAL A 12 -2.44 -4.49 -2.34
C VAL A 12 -3.30 -3.29 -2.74
N MET A 13 -3.78 -3.23 -3.98
CA MET A 13 -4.65 -2.16 -4.48
C MET A 13 -6.07 -2.23 -3.92
N LEU A 14 -6.61 -3.43 -3.70
CA LEU A 14 -7.88 -3.60 -2.99
C LEU A 14 -7.75 -3.12 -1.53
N ILE A 15 -6.64 -3.44 -0.86
CA ILE A 15 -6.36 -2.95 0.50
C ILE A 15 -6.35 -1.41 0.54
N ASN A 16 -5.76 -0.75 -0.47
CA ASN A 16 -5.80 0.72 -0.60
C ASN A 16 -7.23 1.27 -0.56
N LEU A 17 -8.15 0.69 -1.35
CA LEU A 17 -9.56 1.11 -1.39
C LEU A 17 -10.27 0.86 -0.05
N VAL A 18 -10.04 -0.30 0.56
CA VAL A 18 -10.62 -0.62 1.88
C VAL A 18 -10.15 0.39 2.94
N MET A 19 -8.89 0.79 2.90
CA MET A 19 -8.33 1.79 3.84
C MET A 19 -8.98 3.18 3.68
N LEU A 20 -9.37 3.57 2.48
CA LEU A 20 -10.08 4.83 2.23
C LEU A 20 -11.53 4.80 2.78
N GLY A 21 -12.17 3.63 2.73
CA GLY A 21 -13.57 3.44 3.11
C GLY A 21 -13.87 3.30 4.62
N THR A 22 -12.86 3.34 5.51
CA THR A 22 -13.04 3.05 6.95
C THR A 22 -12.54 4.17 7.86
N SER A 23 -13.30 4.66 8.85
CA SER A 23 -12.81 5.67 9.84
C SER A 23 -11.69 5.16 10.74
N ARG A 24 -11.61 3.85 10.91
CA ARG A 24 -10.92 3.26 12.05
C ARG A 24 -9.42 3.28 11.79
N LEU A 25 -8.71 4.23 12.40
CA LEU A 25 -7.24 4.35 12.32
C LEU A 25 -6.53 3.01 12.60
N ILE A 26 -6.96 2.28 13.63
CA ILE A 26 -6.39 0.97 13.99
C ILE A 26 -6.57 -0.05 12.85
N PHE A 27 -7.70 -0.03 12.16
CA PHE A 27 -7.92 -0.91 11.00
C PHE A 27 -6.98 -0.50 9.87
N SER A 28 -6.87 0.79 9.56
CA SER A 28 -5.96 1.28 8.51
C SER A 28 -4.50 0.91 8.82
N ILE A 29 -4.06 1.00 10.08
CA ILE A 29 -2.70 0.60 10.48
C ILE A 29 -2.46 -0.89 10.27
N ARG A 30 -3.43 -1.74 10.65
CA ARG A 30 -3.33 -3.19 10.41
C ARG A 30 -3.35 -3.53 8.93
N ALA A 31 -4.16 -2.84 8.14
CA ALA A 31 -4.20 -2.99 6.70
C ALA A 31 -2.85 -2.65 6.05
N VAL A 32 -2.21 -1.55 6.47
CA VAL A 32 -0.84 -1.19 6.04
C VAL A 32 0.18 -2.24 6.48
N ALA A 33 0.04 -2.81 7.68
CA ALA A 33 0.92 -3.87 8.15
C ALA A 33 0.86 -5.11 7.24
N VAL A 34 -0.36 -5.57 6.92
CA VAL A 34 -0.59 -6.68 6.00
C VAL A 34 -0.04 -6.36 4.60
N GLN A 35 -0.31 -5.15 4.10
CA GLN A 35 0.21 -4.69 2.82
C GLN A 35 1.75 -4.68 2.80
N GLY A 36 2.39 -4.26 3.90
CA GLY A 36 3.84 -4.25 4.06
C GLY A 36 4.45 -5.65 4.02
N VAL A 37 3.78 -6.64 4.61
CA VAL A 37 4.20 -8.05 4.54
C VAL A 37 4.08 -8.57 3.11
N ILE A 38 2.94 -8.34 2.44
CA ILE A 38 2.72 -8.75 1.05
C ILE A 38 3.81 -8.17 0.14
N LEU A 39 4.07 -6.86 0.24
CA LEU A 39 5.10 -6.20 -0.56
C LEU A 39 6.53 -6.67 -0.22
N GLY A 40 6.79 -7.05 1.03
CA GLY A 40 8.09 -7.55 1.45
C GLY A 40 8.41 -8.95 0.92
N ILE A 41 7.39 -9.78 0.69
CA ILE A 41 7.56 -11.14 0.13
C ILE A 41 7.82 -11.10 -1.39
N LEU A 42 7.29 -10.11 -2.10
CA LEU A 42 7.40 -10.01 -3.57
C LEU A 42 8.83 -10.15 -4.13
N PRO A 43 9.86 -9.45 -3.63
CA PRO A 43 11.23 -9.58 -4.14
C PRO A 43 11.76 -11.01 -4.09
N GLY A 44 11.40 -11.78 -3.05
CA GLY A 44 11.82 -13.17 -2.89
C GLY A 44 11.11 -14.16 -3.81
N LEU A 45 9.98 -13.77 -4.41
CA LEU A 45 9.24 -14.59 -5.37
C LEU A 45 9.68 -14.36 -6.82
N ILE A 46 10.19 -13.16 -7.13
CA ILE A 46 10.47 -12.72 -8.50
C ILE A 46 11.93 -12.97 -8.87
N HIS A 47 12.85 -12.76 -7.94
CA HIS A 47 14.28 -12.84 -8.20
C HIS A 47 14.91 -14.10 -7.59
N PRO A 48 15.97 -14.66 -8.21
CA PRO A 48 16.69 -15.79 -7.66
C PRO A 48 17.25 -15.45 -6.27
N PHE A 49 17.25 -16.45 -5.39
CA PHE A 49 17.63 -16.27 -3.99
C PHE A 49 19.06 -15.72 -3.86
N SER A 50 19.18 -14.57 -3.20
CA SER A 50 20.46 -13.92 -2.86
C SER A 50 20.40 -13.48 -1.41
N GLY A 51 21.51 -13.59 -0.67
CA GLY A 51 21.59 -13.15 0.72
C GLY A 51 21.23 -11.67 0.90
N HIS A 52 21.54 -10.83 -0.11
CA HIS A 52 21.15 -9.43 -0.12
C HIS A 52 19.62 -9.24 -0.26
N LEU A 53 18.98 -10.01 -1.13
CA LEU A 53 17.52 -9.98 -1.30
C LEU A 53 16.80 -10.47 -0.04
N ALA A 54 17.33 -11.51 0.60
CA ALA A 54 16.82 -11.99 1.88
C ALA A 54 16.86 -10.88 2.96
N ALA A 55 17.97 -10.13 3.03
CA ALA A 55 18.09 -9.01 3.95
C ALA A 55 17.07 -7.89 3.64
N ILE A 56 16.84 -7.58 2.36
CA ILE A 56 15.83 -6.58 1.94
C ILE A 56 14.42 -7.05 2.30
N THR A 57 14.05 -8.29 1.96
CA THR A 57 12.73 -8.86 2.26
C THR A 57 12.46 -8.87 3.76
N VAL A 58 13.41 -9.35 4.56
CA VAL A 58 13.29 -9.34 6.03
C VAL A 58 13.21 -7.91 6.56
N GLY A 59 14.02 -7.00 6.03
CA GLY A 59 14.00 -5.58 6.39
C GLY A 59 12.64 -4.92 6.14
N ILE A 60 12.03 -5.16 4.97
CA ILE A 60 10.71 -4.61 4.63
C ILE A 60 9.62 -5.19 5.54
N ILE A 61 9.60 -6.52 5.72
CA ILE A 61 8.60 -7.21 6.56
C ILE A 61 8.70 -6.73 8.01
N LEU A 62 9.91 -6.70 8.58
CA LEU A 62 10.10 -6.24 9.95
C LEU A 62 9.72 -4.76 10.08
N THR A 63 10.15 -3.92 9.15
CA THR A 63 9.94 -2.47 9.27
C THR A 63 8.48 -2.08 9.04
N LYS A 64 7.91 -2.43 7.88
CA LYS A 64 6.53 -2.03 7.51
C LYS A 64 5.48 -2.96 8.08
N GLY A 65 5.77 -4.25 8.25
CA GLY A 65 4.82 -5.22 8.76
C GLY A 65 4.70 -5.23 10.29
N ILE A 66 5.77 -4.83 11.01
CA ILE A 66 5.81 -4.97 12.48
C ILE A 66 6.16 -3.64 13.15
N VAL A 67 7.37 -3.10 12.91
CA VAL A 67 7.92 -1.97 13.67
C VAL A 67 7.07 -0.70 13.51
N ILE A 68 6.83 -0.26 12.27
CA ILE A 68 6.04 0.96 12.00
C ILE A 68 4.60 0.83 12.56
N PRO A 69 3.84 -0.25 12.23
CA PRO A 69 2.50 -0.43 12.77
C PRO A 69 2.45 -0.49 14.29
N TYR A 70 3.43 -1.14 14.92
CA TYR A 70 3.54 -1.25 16.37
C TYR A 70 3.77 0.12 17.01
N LEU A 71 4.73 0.90 16.51
CA LEU A 71 5.04 2.22 17.03
C LEU A 71 3.86 3.18 16.90
N ILE A 72 3.19 3.21 15.73
CA ILE A 72 2.02 4.06 15.51
C ILE A 72 0.86 3.62 16.40
N SER A 73 0.61 2.31 16.52
CA SER A 73 -0.46 1.79 17.38
C SER A 73 -0.23 2.10 18.85
N ASP A 74 1.01 1.97 19.33
CA ASP A 74 1.41 2.33 20.69
C ASP A 74 1.28 3.84 20.93
N ALA A 75 1.74 4.67 20.00
CA ALA A 75 1.62 6.12 20.07
C ALA A 75 0.16 6.57 20.17
N ILE A 76 -0.75 6.00 19.35
CA ILE A 76 -2.19 6.31 19.39
C ILE A 76 -2.80 5.93 20.74
N ARG A 77 -2.45 4.76 21.28
CA ARG A 77 -2.93 4.31 22.61
C ARG A 77 -2.45 5.24 23.73
N LYS A 78 -1.19 5.64 23.70
CA LYS A 78 -0.58 6.54 24.70
C LYS A 78 -1.14 7.95 24.63
N ALA A 79 -1.38 8.46 23.42
CA ALA A 79 -1.93 9.79 23.20
C ALA A 79 -3.43 9.91 23.57
N GLN A 80 -4.07 8.82 24.04
CA GLN A 80 -5.49 8.76 24.37
C GLN A 80 -6.38 9.34 23.25
N ILE A 81 -5.95 9.17 21.99
CA ILE A 81 -6.71 9.62 20.81
C ILE A 81 -7.95 8.72 20.72
N ARG A 82 -9.03 9.14 21.38
CA ARG A 82 -10.36 8.52 21.31
C ARG A 82 -11.10 8.90 20.02
N ARG A 83 -10.55 9.80 19.22
CA ARG A 83 -11.18 10.33 18.01
C ARG A 83 -11.16 9.28 16.90
N GLU A 84 -12.35 8.78 16.57
CA GLU A 84 -12.69 8.55 15.17
C GLU A 84 -12.44 9.90 14.47
N VAL A 85 -11.38 9.98 13.66
CA VAL A 85 -11.10 11.19 12.87
C VAL A 85 -12.29 11.32 11.95
N GLU A 86 -13.15 12.31 12.18
CA GLU A 86 -14.16 12.67 11.18
C GLU A 86 -13.37 13.08 9.94
N PRO A 87 -13.42 12.28 8.86
CA PRO A 87 -12.59 12.57 7.71
C PRO A 87 -13.06 13.91 7.13
N PHE A 88 -12.11 14.78 6.78
CA PHE A 88 -12.42 16.10 6.21
C PHE A 88 -13.33 15.98 4.97
N ILE A 89 -13.23 14.84 4.27
CA ILE A 89 -14.05 14.44 3.15
C ILE A 89 -14.71 13.09 3.49
N GLY A 90 -16.03 12.98 3.34
CA GLY A 90 -16.77 11.74 3.61
C GLY A 90 -16.21 10.51 2.89
N TYR A 91 -16.49 9.31 3.41
CA TYR A 91 -15.91 8.05 2.90
C TYR A 91 -16.17 7.79 1.43
N VAL A 92 -17.40 8.04 0.96
CA VAL A 92 -17.78 7.77 -0.44
C VAL A 92 -17.00 8.66 -1.41
N PRO A 93 -16.95 10.00 -1.26
CA PRO A 93 -16.10 10.83 -2.11
C PRO A 93 -14.62 10.46 -2.04
N THR A 94 -14.08 10.18 -0.85
CA THR A 94 -12.67 9.78 -0.69
C THR A 94 -12.37 8.46 -1.41
N LEU A 95 -13.27 7.48 -1.33
CA LEU A 95 -13.16 6.20 -2.04
C LEU A 95 -13.21 6.39 -3.56
N LEU A 96 -14.13 7.24 -4.05
CA LEU A 96 -14.23 7.56 -5.48
C LEU A 96 -12.97 8.25 -6.00
N ILE A 97 -12.41 9.20 -5.25
CA ILE A 97 -11.12 9.84 -5.58
C ILE A 97 -10.01 8.79 -5.63
N GLY A 98 -9.96 7.86 -4.68
CA GLY A 98 -9.01 6.75 -4.68
C GLY A 98 -9.12 5.83 -5.90
N ALA A 99 -10.35 5.53 -6.33
CA ALA A 99 -10.59 4.76 -7.55
C ALA A 99 -10.13 5.52 -8.80
N VAL A 100 -10.37 6.83 -8.87
CA VAL A 100 -9.88 7.71 -9.95
C VAL A 100 -8.35 7.76 -9.94
N PHE A 101 -7.71 7.92 -8.80
CA PHE A 101 -6.25 7.88 -8.66
C PHE A 101 -5.67 6.55 -9.12
N THR A 102 -6.35 5.45 -8.79
CA THR A 102 -5.98 4.13 -9.26
C THR A 102 -6.04 4.05 -10.79
N ALA A 103 -7.13 4.48 -11.42
CA ALA A 103 -7.26 4.50 -12.88
C ALA A 103 -6.21 5.41 -13.55
N ILE A 104 -5.95 6.59 -12.98
CA ILE A 104 -4.90 7.51 -13.45
C ILE A 104 -3.52 6.85 -13.38
N SER A 105 -3.26 6.05 -12.35
CA SER A 105 -1.97 5.37 -12.17
C SER A 105 -1.67 4.40 -13.32
N PHE A 106 -2.67 3.69 -13.83
CA PHE A 106 -2.54 2.86 -15.04
C PHE A 106 -2.26 3.71 -16.27
N ALA A 107 -3.05 4.75 -16.50
CA ALA A 107 -2.86 5.65 -17.64
C ALA A 107 -1.49 6.35 -17.63
N PHE A 108 -0.93 6.60 -16.43
CA PHE A 108 0.38 7.21 -16.28
C PHE A 108 1.52 6.20 -16.48
N ALA A 109 1.34 4.97 -16.01
CA ALA A 109 2.29 3.88 -16.21
C ALA A 109 2.49 3.58 -17.72
N ASP A 110 1.41 3.58 -18.50
CA ASP A 110 1.45 3.33 -19.96
C ASP A 110 2.23 4.40 -20.73
N LYS A 111 2.29 5.63 -20.22
CA LYS A 111 3.01 6.76 -20.83
C LYS A 111 4.48 6.83 -20.45
N LEU A 112 4.91 6.06 -19.45
CA LEU A 112 6.29 6.07 -18.99
C LEU A 112 7.17 5.29 -19.99
N PRO A 113 8.39 5.77 -20.31
CA PRO A 113 9.32 5.05 -21.16
C PRO A 113 9.93 3.85 -20.42
N LEU A 114 9.10 2.82 -20.17
CA LEU A 114 9.51 1.59 -19.53
C LEU A 114 10.28 0.70 -20.50
N ALA A 115 11.29 0.00 -20.00
CA ALA A 115 11.95 -1.06 -20.73
C ALA A 115 10.90 -2.12 -21.15
N PRO A 116 11.03 -2.76 -22.33
CA PRO A 116 10.03 -3.68 -22.85
C PRO A 116 9.65 -4.80 -21.87
N GLU A 117 10.62 -5.25 -21.07
CA GLU A 117 10.47 -6.30 -20.05
C GLU A 117 9.55 -5.93 -18.88
N HIS A 118 9.29 -4.62 -18.66
CA HIS A 118 8.53 -4.12 -17.52
C HIS A 118 7.17 -3.52 -17.91
N LYS A 119 6.85 -3.43 -19.20
CA LYS A 119 5.63 -2.76 -19.69
C LYS A 119 4.34 -3.42 -19.22
N ASP A 120 4.33 -4.75 -19.14
CA ASP A 120 3.13 -5.52 -18.77
C ASP A 120 3.04 -5.78 -17.26
N LEU A 121 3.97 -5.27 -16.46
CA LEU A 121 4.01 -5.54 -15.03
C LEU A 121 3.19 -4.54 -14.23
N LEU A 122 2.44 -5.04 -13.25
CA LEU A 122 1.61 -4.20 -12.37
C LEU A 122 2.40 -3.40 -11.33
N PHE A 123 3.73 -3.58 -11.21
CA PHE A 123 4.53 -2.90 -10.18
C PHE A 123 4.43 -1.37 -10.25
N VAL A 124 4.54 -0.80 -11.46
CA VAL A 124 4.52 0.65 -11.67
C VAL A 124 3.15 1.24 -11.33
N PRO A 125 2.03 0.79 -11.95
CA PRO A 125 0.72 1.34 -11.64
C PRO A 125 0.31 1.08 -10.18
N ALA A 126 0.61 -0.09 -9.61
CA ALA A 126 0.30 -0.38 -8.21
C ALA A 126 1.08 0.52 -7.23
N SER A 127 2.35 0.82 -7.54
CA SER A 127 3.17 1.72 -6.72
C SER A 127 2.64 3.16 -6.73
N ILE A 128 2.30 3.67 -7.92
CA ILE A 128 1.73 5.03 -8.06
C ILE A 128 0.37 5.10 -7.35
N ALA A 129 -0.51 4.11 -7.54
CA ALA A 129 -1.81 4.06 -6.90
C ALA A 129 -1.71 4.01 -5.37
N THR A 130 -0.76 3.23 -4.84
CA THR A 130 -0.50 3.13 -3.40
C THR A 130 0.07 4.43 -2.83
N LEU A 131 0.97 5.09 -3.56
CA LEU A 131 1.51 6.39 -3.15
C LEU A 131 0.41 7.46 -3.09
N LEU A 132 -0.40 7.56 -4.14
CA LEU A 132 -1.52 8.52 -4.21
C LEU A 132 -2.57 8.24 -3.14
N THR A 133 -2.88 6.97 -2.87
CA THR A 133 -3.77 6.57 -1.77
C THR A 133 -3.20 7.00 -0.42
N GLY A 134 -1.92 6.72 -0.17
CA GLY A 134 -1.25 7.13 1.07
C GLY A 134 -1.28 8.65 1.26
N PHE A 135 -1.02 9.40 0.19
CA PHE A 135 -1.13 10.86 0.18
C PHE A 135 -2.55 11.33 0.52
N LEU A 136 -3.57 10.73 -0.10
CA LEU A 136 -4.97 11.05 0.17
C LEU A 136 -5.34 10.80 1.63
N ILE A 137 -4.88 9.67 2.21
CA ILE A 137 -5.11 9.36 3.62
C ILE A 137 -4.47 10.41 4.53
N LEU A 138 -3.20 10.78 4.27
CA LEU A 138 -2.46 11.75 5.08
C LEU A 138 -3.02 13.18 5.01
N THR A 139 -3.72 13.52 3.92
CA THR A 139 -4.29 14.86 3.72
C THR A 139 -5.74 14.97 4.19
N THR A 140 -6.48 13.85 4.22
CA THR A 140 -7.91 13.82 4.59
C THR A 140 -8.16 13.41 6.03
N ARG A 141 -7.12 13.01 6.78
CA ARG A 141 -7.19 12.55 8.18
C ARG A 141 -6.00 13.03 8.99
#